data_AF-A0A0F9B042-F1
#
_entry.id   AF-A0A0F9B042-F1
#
_cell.length_a   1.000
_cell.length_b   1.000
_cell.length_c   1.000
_cell.angle_alpha   90.00
_cell.angle_beta   90.00
_cell.angle_gamma   90.00
#
_symmetry.space_group_name_H-M   'P 1'
#
loop_
_entity.id
_entity.type
_entity.pdbx_description
1 polymer ?
#
loop_
_entity_poly.entity_id
_entity_poly.type
_entity_poly.pdbx_seq_one_letter_code
_entity_poly.pdbx_strand_id
1 'polypeptide(L)'
;MNKFHNQSVHKYLVSNSVLQADVIVNVPKIKTHKKAGITACLKNTIGISGHKDWLPHHQKGSRYEGGDEYLFSNICKKIYNRINELDDKVLTKSSVIHNILFYPFFILKVLIHISSKLTGKDPYFEGSWHGNDTIWRTIADLNQILLYVDKNGKFSNEPQRKRVYFCDGIIIGEKEGPIIPSSKKIGLLVGGFDPLMVDLAITELINFDYLKIPQLYKIFNIKNRKISQFNPQDLMIKSNNSNWDKKKIDQITTTFKIQPTRGWKSHIEKDF
;
A
#
# COMPACT_ATOMS: atom_id res chain seq x y z
N MET A 1 -15.40 -6.58 6.57
CA MET A 1 -15.15 -5.16 6.20
C MET A 1 -16.36 -4.23 6.37
N ASN A 2 -17.58 -4.62 5.95
CA ASN A 2 -18.79 -3.75 6.02
C ASN A 2 -19.13 -3.17 7.41
N LYS A 3 -18.58 -3.73 8.49
CA LYS A 3 -18.76 -3.23 9.87
C LYS A 3 -18.08 -1.87 10.11
N PHE A 4 -16.91 -1.64 9.51
CA PHE A 4 -16.08 -0.45 9.77
C PHE A 4 -16.04 0.52 8.59
N HIS A 5 -16.27 0.02 7.38
CA HIS A 5 -16.25 0.82 6.16
C HIS A 5 -17.52 0.55 5.36
N ASN A 6 -18.22 1.63 5.01
CA ASN A 6 -19.37 1.62 4.12
C ASN A 6 -19.31 2.87 3.22
N GLN A 7 -20.38 3.13 2.46
CA GLN A 7 -20.42 4.23 1.49
C GLN A 7 -20.35 5.63 2.13
N SER A 8 -20.73 5.79 3.40
CA SER A 8 -20.78 7.09 4.08
C SER A 8 -19.74 7.25 5.18
N VAL A 9 -19.22 6.16 5.75
CA VAL A 9 -18.32 6.18 6.90
C VAL A 9 -17.18 5.20 6.74
N HIS A 10 -15.96 5.67 6.98
CA HIS A 10 -14.77 4.86 7.15
C HIS A 10 -14.23 5.04 8.57
N LYS A 11 -14.13 3.94 9.32
CA LYS A 11 -13.60 3.93 10.68
C LYS A 11 -12.23 3.27 10.68
N TYR A 12 -11.28 3.91 11.34
CA TYR A 12 -9.92 3.39 11.54
C TYR A 12 -9.63 3.28 13.02
N LEU A 13 -9.04 2.15 13.43
CA LEU A 13 -8.54 1.97 14.80
C LEU A 13 -7.08 2.41 14.82
N VAL A 14 -6.77 3.57 15.39
CA VAL A 14 -5.41 4.13 15.43
C VAL A 14 -4.86 4.10 16.84
N SER A 15 -3.56 3.84 16.99
CA SER A 15 -2.89 3.86 18.29
C SER A 15 -3.01 5.24 18.95
N ASN A 16 -3.46 5.27 20.20
CA ASN A 16 -3.55 6.53 20.95
C ASN A 16 -2.17 7.18 21.15
N SER A 17 -1.09 6.41 21.25
CA SER A 17 0.27 6.98 21.37
C SER A 17 0.65 7.81 20.14
N VAL A 18 0.22 7.39 18.95
CA VAL A 18 0.38 8.17 17.72
C VAL A 18 -0.42 9.46 17.82
N LEU A 19 -1.64 9.41 18.39
CA LEU A 19 -2.46 10.60 18.52
C LEU A 19 -1.90 11.63 19.50
N GLN A 20 -1.32 11.16 20.61
CA GLN A 20 -0.74 12.02 21.65
C GLN A 20 0.62 12.63 21.27
N ALA A 21 1.33 12.04 20.31
CA ALA A 21 2.67 12.49 19.92
C ALA A 21 2.66 13.86 19.23
N ASP A 22 3.56 14.74 19.64
CA ASP A 22 3.77 16.04 18.98
C ASP A 22 4.69 15.91 17.73
N VAL A 23 5.54 14.88 17.72
CA VAL A 23 6.46 14.56 16.62
C VAL A 23 6.39 13.07 16.29
N ILE A 24 6.32 12.75 15.00
CA ILE A 24 6.40 11.39 14.47
C ILE A 24 7.72 11.21 13.74
N VAL A 25 8.53 10.27 14.23
CA VAL A 25 9.75 9.81 13.54
C VAL A 25 9.39 8.51 12.81
N ASN A 26 9.34 8.58 11.48
CA ASN A 26 8.93 7.46 10.64
C ASN A 26 10.17 6.85 9.95
N VAL A 27 10.47 5.59 10.25
CA VAL A 27 11.67 4.88 9.76
C VAL A 27 11.24 3.70 8.87
N PRO A 28 10.75 3.97 7.65
CA PRO A 28 10.24 2.92 6.78
C PRO A 28 11.37 2.21 6.05
N LYS A 29 11.07 1.03 5.50
CA LYS A 29 12.00 0.28 4.66
C LYS A 29 11.51 0.27 3.22
N ILE A 30 12.41 0.54 2.27
CA ILE A 30 12.10 0.52 0.83
C ILE A 30 11.88 -0.93 0.39
N LYS A 31 10.67 -1.23 -0.11
CA LYS A 31 10.31 -2.57 -0.62
C LYS A 31 9.30 -2.47 -1.75
N THR A 32 9.29 -3.44 -2.67
CA THR A 32 8.15 -3.63 -3.58
C THR A 32 6.94 -4.19 -2.83
N HIS A 33 5.73 -3.95 -3.35
CA HIS A 33 4.50 -4.35 -2.66
C HIS A 33 3.38 -4.79 -3.59
N LYS A 34 2.84 -6.00 -3.35
CA LYS A 34 1.88 -6.66 -4.25
C LYS A 34 0.61 -5.86 -4.55
N LYS A 35 0.14 -5.03 -3.60
CA LYS A 35 -1.07 -4.21 -3.76
C LYS A 35 -0.80 -2.75 -4.13
N ALA A 36 0.36 -2.22 -3.75
CA ALA A 36 0.59 -0.77 -3.70
C ALA A 36 1.76 -0.32 -4.60
N GLY A 37 2.41 -1.27 -5.29
CA GLY A 37 3.61 -1.05 -6.08
C GLY A 37 4.85 -0.98 -5.20
N ILE A 38 4.87 -0.03 -4.28
CA ILE A 38 6.01 0.27 -3.40
C ILE A 38 5.58 0.46 -1.94
N THR A 39 6.50 0.17 -1.03
CA THR A 39 6.47 0.54 0.39
C THR A 39 7.62 1.48 0.67
N ALA A 40 7.30 2.62 1.26
CA ALA A 40 8.22 3.63 1.75
C ALA A 40 7.47 4.48 2.79
N CYS A 41 7.71 5.79 2.81
CA CYS A 41 7.31 6.71 3.85
C CYS A 41 5.76 6.86 3.95
N LEU A 42 5.00 6.97 2.84
CA LEU A 42 3.53 7.04 2.88
C LEU A 42 2.90 5.73 3.37
N LYS A 43 3.37 4.61 2.83
CA LYS A 43 2.80 3.28 3.09
C LYS A 43 3.05 2.81 4.52
N ASN A 44 4.16 3.23 5.13
CA ASN A 44 4.51 2.83 6.49
C ASN A 44 3.49 3.34 7.53
N THR A 45 2.73 4.38 7.21
CA THR A 45 1.62 4.88 8.04
C THR A 45 0.51 3.84 8.23
N ILE A 46 0.44 2.77 7.42
CA ILE A 46 -0.44 1.62 7.66
C ILE A 46 -0.21 1.03 9.07
N GLY A 47 1.02 1.08 9.58
CA GLY A 47 1.41 0.55 10.87
C GLY A 47 0.85 1.29 12.09
N ILE A 48 0.22 2.46 11.91
CA ILE A 48 -0.43 3.16 13.04
C ILE A 48 -1.76 2.50 13.43
N SER A 49 -2.30 1.64 12.56
CA SER A 49 -3.55 0.93 12.81
C SER A 49 -3.36 -0.21 13.82
N GLY A 50 -4.24 -0.27 14.81
CA GLY A 50 -4.20 -1.30 15.85
C GLY A 50 -4.72 -2.67 15.40
N HIS A 51 -5.46 -2.73 14.28
CA HIS A 51 -6.03 -4.00 13.81
C HIS A 51 -6.20 -4.03 12.30
N LYS A 52 -5.84 -5.17 11.69
CA LYS A 52 -5.84 -5.34 10.22
C LYS A 52 -7.24 -5.26 9.60
N ASP A 53 -8.27 -5.72 10.32
CA ASP A 53 -9.66 -5.72 9.81
C ASP A 53 -10.27 -4.33 9.62
N TRP A 54 -9.63 -3.29 10.16
CA TRP A 54 -9.99 -1.88 10.01
C TRP A 54 -9.26 -1.22 8.82
N LEU A 55 -8.58 -2.02 8.01
CA LEU A 55 -7.86 -1.55 6.83
C LEU A 55 -8.52 -2.12 5.58
N PRO A 56 -9.17 -1.29 4.77
CA PRO A 56 -9.57 -1.69 3.43
C PRO A 56 -8.33 -2.01 2.60
N HIS A 57 -8.26 -3.21 2.04
CA HIS A 57 -7.15 -3.61 1.18
C HIS A 57 -7.54 -3.77 -0.29
N HIS A 58 -8.82 -4.06 -0.54
CA HIS A 58 -9.46 -4.19 -1.84
C HIS A 58 -10.98 -4.17 -1.62
N GLN A 59 -11.72 -3.85 -2.66
CA GLN A 59 -13.14 -4.08 -2.81
C GLN A 59 -13.37 -5.41 -3.53
N LYS A 60 -14.24 -6.24 -2.96
CA LYS A 60 -14.54 -7.59 -3.45
C LYS A 60 -15.03 -7.56 -4.90
N GLY A 61 -14.60 -8.54 -5.69
CA GLY A 61 -15.05 -8.74 -7.06
C GLY A 61 -14.10 -8.18 -8.12
N SER A 62 -14.45 -8.40 -9.39
CA SER A 62 -13.62 -7.92 -10.50
C SER A 62 -13.76 -6.42 -10.74
N ARG A 63 -12.80 -5.84 -11.46
CA ARG A 63 -12.89 -4.46 -11.96
C ARG A 63 -14.16 -4.19 -12.77
N TYR A 64 -14.59 -5.15 -13.59
CA TYR A 64 -15.81 -5.04 -14.39
C TYR A 64 -17.10 -5.16 -13.58
N GLU A 65 -17.01 -5.59 -12.32
CA GLU A 65 -18.12 -5.70 -11.37
C GLU A 65 -18.08 -4.58 -10.32
N GLY A 66 -17.19 -3.60 -10.49
CA GLY A 66 -17.00 -2.49 -9.55
C GLY A 66 -16.11 -2.80 -8.34
N GLY A 67 -15.51 -4.00 -8.27
CA GLY A 67 -14.47 -4.34 -7.31
C GLY A 67 -13.07 -4.00 -7.82
N ASP A 68 -12.03 -4.35 -7.07
CA ASP A 68 -10.64 -4.21 -7.50
C ASP A 68 -9.77 -5.39 -7.04
N GLU A 69 -10.41 -6.51 -6.69
CA GLU A 69 -9.72 -7.69 -6.19
C GLU A 69 -8.92 -8.40 -7.28
N TYR A 70 -9.48 -8.40 -8.50
CA TYR A 70 -8.90 -8.98 -9.70
C TYR A 70 -9.45 -8.28 -10.96
N LEU A 71 -8.86 -8.54 -12.13
CA LEU A 71 -9.22 -7.81 -13.35
C LEU A 71 -10.52 -8.34 -13.97
N PHE A 72 -10.58 -9.63 -14.30
CA PHE A 72 -11.70 -10.23 -15.02
C PHE A 72 -12.58 -11.08 -14.10
N SER A 73 -13.90 -11.03 -14.32
CA SER A 73 -14.85 -11.89 -13.61
C SER A 73 -14.54 -13.37 -13.87
N ASN A 74 -14.57 -14.18 -12.82
CA ASN A 74 -14.36 -15.62 -12.90
C ASN A 74 -15.17 -16.32 -11.80
N ILE A 75 -15.89 -17.38 -12.18
CA ILE A 75 -16.79 -18.13 -11.28
C ILE A 75 -16.01 -18.77 -10.13
N CYS A 76 -14.86 -19.38 -10.41
CA CYS A 76 -14.01 -19.98 -9.37
C CYS A 76 -13.56 -18.93 -8.36
N LYS A 77 -13.17 -17.71 -8.81
CA LYS A 77 -12.83 -16.60 -7.90
C LYS A 77 -14.03 -16.16 -7.05
N LYS A 78 -15.23 -16.12 -7.61
CA LYS A 78 -16.47 -15.83 -6.85
C LYS A 78 -16.75 -16.87 -5.77
N ILE A 79 -16.61 -18.16 -6.11
CA ILE A 79 -16.80 -19.26 -5.15
C ILE A 79 -15.72 -19.19 -4.06
N TYR A 80 -14.45 -19.00 -4.43
CA TYR A 80 -13.34 -18.81 -3.51
C TYR A 80 -13.64 -17.71 -2.48
N ASN A 81 -14.15 -16.57 -2.95
CA ASN A 81 -14.52 -15.46 -2.08
C ASN A 81 -15.69 -15.79 -1.15
N ARG A 82 -16.68 -16.55 -1.62
CA ARG A 82 -17.81 -16.97 -0.79
C ARG A 82 -17.38 -17.95 0.30
N ILE A 83 -16.40 -18.82 0.02
CA ILE A 83 -15.79 -19.69 1.03
C ILE A 83 -15.05 -18.85 2.08
N ASN A 84 -14.23 -17.87 1.66
CA ASN A 84 -13.55 -16.98 2.62
C ASN A 84 -14.51 -16.25 3.56
N GLU A 85 -15.66 -15.79 3.06
CA GLU A 85 -16.67 -15.14 3.89
C GLU A 85 -17.34 -16.08 4.89
N LEU A 86 -17.48 -17.36 4.54
CA LEU A 86 -17.98 -18.38 5.45
C LEU A 86 -16.92 -18.71 6.50
N ASP A 87 -15.66 -18.87 6.09
CA ASP A 87 -14.52 -19.07 7.00
C ASP A 87 -14.47 -17.95 8.03
N ASP A 88 -14.48 -16.67 7.63
CA ASP A 88 -14.43 -15.53 8.56
C ASP A 88 -15.58 -15.53 9.59
N LYS A 89 -16.78 -15.97 9.18
CA LYS A 89 -17.98 -16.06 10.05
C LYS A 89 -17.94 -17.27 11.00
N VAL A 90 -17.30 -18.35 10.58
CA VAL A 90 -17.21 -19.61 11.34
C VAL A 90 -16.01 -19.60 12.29
N LEU A 91 -14.86 -19.09 11.84
CA LEU A 91 -13.60 -18.96 12.60
C LEU A 91 -13.75 -18.09 13.86
N THR A 92 -14.70 -17.16 13.87
CA THR A 92 -14.99 -16.31 15.03
C THR A 92 -15.79 -17.02 16.13
N LYS A 93 -16.24 -18.26 15.90
CA LYS A 93 -16.94 -19.10 16.88
C LYS A 93 -16.14 -20.38 17.12
N SER A 94 -15.27 -20.35 18.15
CA SER A 94 -14.55 -21.53 18.63
C SER A 94 -15.52 -22.69 18.90
N SER A 95 -15.46 -23.72 18.08
CA SER A 95 -16.22 -24.96 18.25
C SER A 95 -15.45 -26.15 17.68
N VAL A 96 -15.63 -27.33 18.26
CA VAL A 96 -15.00 -28.59 17.79
C VAL A 96 -15.31 -28.87 16.31
N ILE A 97 -16.48 -28.42 15.84
CA ILE A 97 -16.92 -28.48 14.44
C ILE A 97 -15.94 -27.76 13.50
N HIS A 98 -15.31 -26.67 13.96
CA HIS A 98 -14.32 -25.94 13.18
C HIS A 98 -13.14 -26.83 12.77
N ASN A 99 -12.58 -27.60 13.70
CA ASN A 99 -11.42 -28.45 13.42
C ASN A 99 -11.74 -29.58 12.44
N ILE A 100 -12.97 -30.09 12.47
CA ILE A 100 -13.44 -31.15 11.56
C ILE A 100 -13.65 -30.61 10.14
N LEU A 101 -14.24 -29.41 10.03
CA LEU A 101 -14.55 -28.82 8.73
C LEU A 101 -13.36 -28.07 8.11
N PHE A 102 -12.36 -27.67 8.90
CA PHE A 102 -11.22 -26.88 8.43
C PHE A 102 -10.47 -27.53 7.27
N TYR A 103 -10.04 -28.79 7.41
CA TYR A 103 -9.27 -29.50 6.39
C TYR A 103 -10.01 -29.67 5.05
N PRO A 104 -11.28 -30.15 5.00
CA PRO A 104 -11.99 -30.25 3.73
C PRO A 104 -12.25 -28.89 3.06
N PHE A 105 -12.58 -27.83 3.84
CA PHE A 105 -12.72 -26.48 3.28
C PHE A 105 -11.39 -25.95 2.75
N PHE A 106 -10.28 -26.19 3.45
CA PHE A 106 -8.95 -25.81 3.02
C PHE A 106 -8.57 -26.49 1.68
N ILE A 107 -8.78 -27.81 1.57
CA ILE A 107 -8.51 -28.56 0.33
C ILE A 107 -9.38 -28.01 -0.82
N LEU A 108 -10.68 -27.83 -0.58
CA LEU A 108 -11.60 -27.26 -1.58
C LEU A 108 -11.14 -25.87 -2.05
N LYS A 109 -10.73 -25.01 -1.11
CA LYS A 109 -10.21 -23.67 -1.40
C LYS A 109 -8.93 -23.70 -2.24
N VAL A 110 -8.02 -24.64 -1.96
CA VAL A 110 -6.81 -24.86 -2.77
C VAL A 110 -7.18 -25.32 -4.19
N LEU A 111 -8.09 -26.28 -4.32
CA LEU A 111 -8.55 -26.78 -5.62
C LEU A 111 -9.19 -25.65 -6.45
N ILE A 112 -10.11 -24.89 -5.87
CA ILE A 112 -10.75 -23.75 -6.54
C ILE A 112 -9.71 -22.68 -6.92
N HIS A 113 -8.73 -22.43 -6.06
CA HIS A 113 -7.64 -21.50 -6.38
C HIS A 113 -6.81 -21.99 -7.58
N ILE A 114 -6.48 -23.28 -7.66
CA ILE A 114 -5.79 -23.85 -8.82
C ILE A 114 -6.67 -23.75 -10.07
N SER A 115 -7.94 -24.17 -9.99
CA SER A 115 -8.90 -24.09 -11.11
C SER A 115 -9.09 -22.65 -11.60
N SER A 116 -9.10 -21.67 -10.70
CA SER A 116 -9.21 -20.25 -11.06
C SER A 116 -7.99 -19.72 -11.81
N LYS A 117 -6.80 -20.30 -11.63
CA LYS A 117 -5.60 -19.97 -12.41
C LYS A 117 -5.64 -20.57 -13.81
N LEU A 118 -6.28 -21.74 -13.97
CA LEU A 118 -6.43 -22.41 -15.26
C LEU A 118 -7.55 -21.79 -16.12
N THR A 119 -8.64 -21.39 -15.47
CA THR A 119 -9.84 -20.84 -16.14
C THR A 119 -9.89 -19.32 -16.17
N GLY A 120 -9.07 -18.65 -15.36
CA GLY A 120 -9.04 -17.20 -15.23
C GLY A 120 -8.29 -16.51 -16.36
N LYS A 121 -8.80 -15.37 -16.82
CA LYS A 121 -8.11 -14.50 -17.79
C LYS A 121 -6.98 -13.67 -17.17
N ASP A 122 -6.89 -13.64 -15.85
CA ASP A 122 -5.82 -12.97 -15.10
C ASP A 122 -5.45 -13.77 -13.84
N PRO A 123 -4.18 -13.66 -13.38
CA PRO A 123 -3.70 -14.39 -12.21
C PRO A 123 -3.95 -13.65 -10.88
N TYR A 124 -4.69 -12.53 -10.87
CA TYR A 124 -4.77 -11.63 -9.72
C TYR A 124 -5.77 -12.12 -8.67
N PHE A 125 -5.43 -11.85 -7.39
CA PHE A 125 -6.23 -12.16 -6.20
C PHE A 125 -5.99 -11.11 -5.11
N GLU A 126 -6.97 -10.93 -4.24
CA GLU A 126 -6.88 -10.09 -3.04
C GLU A 126 -6.47 -8.62 -3.31
N GLY A 127 -6.65 -8.12 -4.54
CA GLY A 127 -6.18 -6.81 -4.97
C GLY A 127 -4.65 -6.73 -5.10
N SER A 128 -3.98 -7.85 -5.37
CA SER A 128 -2.52 -7.95 -5.54
C SER A 128 -2.09 -7.66 -6.98
N TRP A 129 -2.43 -6.49 -7.51
CA TRP A 129 -2.14 -6.07 -8.88
C TRP A 129 -2.20 -4.54 -9.03
N HIS A 130 -1.68 -4.02 -10.14
CA HIS A 130 -1.62 -2.58 -10.44
C HIS A 130 -2.98 -1.88 -10.53
N GLY A 131 -4.08 -2.62 -10.73
CA GLY A 131 -5.44 -2.09 -10.80
C GLY A 131 -6.16 -1.92 -9.46
N ASN A 132 -5.49 -2.15 -8.33
CA ASN A 132 -6.07 -1.91 -7.00
C ASN A 132 -6.36 -0.41 -6.79
N ASP A 133 -7.61 -0.07 -6.50
CA ASP A 133 -8.08 1.30 -6.28
C ASP A 133 -8.51 1.58 -4.83
N THR A 134 -8.30 0.62 -3.93
CA THR A 134 -8.66 0.71 -2.51
C THR A 134 -7.46 1.07 -1.65
N ILE A 135 -6.32 0.38 -1.82
CA ILE A 135 -5.22 0.45 -0.84
C ILE A 135 -4.59 1.85 -0.76
N TRP A 136 -4.52 2.57 -1.87
CA TRP A 136 -3.97 3.93 -1.87
C TRP A 136 -4.86 4.91 -1.10
N ARG A 137 -6.19 4.69 -1.09
CA ARG A 137 -7.14 5.49 -0.31
C ARG A 137 -6.96 5.23 1.17
N THR A 138 -6.83 3.97 1.57
CA THR A 138 -6.47 3.60 2.95
C THR A 138 -5.17 4.26 3.40
N ILE A 139 -4.16 4.30 2.53
CA ILE A 139 -2.89 4.99 2.82
C ILE A 139 -3.11 6.50 2.97
N ALA A 140 -3.90 7.11 2.07
CA ALA A 140 -4.24 8.52 2.15
C ALA A 140 -4.97 8.85 3.47
N ASP A 141 -6.01 8.08 3.80
CA ASP A 141 -6.81 8.27 5.01
C ASP A 141 -5.95 8.21 6.27
N LEU A 142 -5.06 7.21 6.38
CA LEU A 142 -4.16 7.10 7.53
C LEU A 142 -3.11 8.22 7.58
N ASN A 143 -2.62 8.70 6.43
CA ASN A 143 -1.72 9.86 6.41
C ASN A 143 -2.45 11.16 6.79
N GLN A 144 -3.72 11.31 6.41
CA GLN A 144 -4.57 12.41 6.88
C GLN A 144 -4.87 12.31 8.37
N ILE A 145 -5.16 11.11 8.88
CA ILE A 145 -5.36 10.89 10.32
C ILE A 145 -4.08 11.24 11.08
N LEU A 146 -2.94 10.73 10.64
CA LEU A 146 -1.63 11.03 11.24
C LEU A 146 -1.32 12.52 11.27
N LEU A 147 -1.73 13.29 10.26
CA LEU A 147 -1.41 14.70 10.16
C LEU A 147 -2.45 15.61 10.81
N TYR A 148 -3.74 15.30 10.71
CA TYR A 148 -4.84 16.24 10.99
C TYR A 148 -5.77 15.84 12.12
N VAL A 149 -5.70 14.61 12.65
CA VAL A 149 -6.51 14.24 13.82
C VAL A 149 -5.83 14.74 15.08
N ASP A 150 -6.56 15.34 16.00
CA ASP A 150 -6.06 15.86 17.28
C ASP A 150 -5.91 14.76 18.34
N LYS A 151 -5.53 15.14 19.56
CA LYS A 151 -5.34 14.24 20.72
C LYS A 151 -6.66 13.58 21.19
N ASN A 152 -7.81 14.10 20.76
CA ASN A 152 -9.15 13.60 21.11
C ASN A 152 -9.77 12.74 20.00
N GLY A 153 -9.04 12.45 18.92
CA GLY A 153 -9.57 11.70 17.79
C GLY A 153 -10.47 12.52 16.85
N LYS A 154 -10.44 13.85 16.94
CA LYS A 154 -11.21 14.75 16.06
C LYS A 154 -10.35 15.35 14.97
N PHE A 155 -10.95 15.47 13.80
CA PHE A 155 -10.30 16.00 12.61
C PHE A 155 -10.20 17.54 12.65
N SER A 156 -8.98 18.07 12.69
CA SER A 156 -8.65 19.51 12.65
C SER A 156 -8.38 20.00 11.23
N ASN A 157 -8.55 21.29 10.95
CA ASN A 157 -8.18 21.89 9.67
C ASN A 157 -6.66 22.11 9.54
N GLU A 158 -5.96 22.19 10.67
CA GLU A 158 -4.51 22.42 10.71
C GLU A 158 -3.75 21.13 11.04
N PRO A 159 -2.50 20.98 10.55
CA PRO A 159 -1.61 19.91 10.99
C PRO A 159 -1.44 19.88 12.51
N GLN A 160 -1.59 18.71 13.12
CA GLN A 160 -1.54 18.49 14.57
C GLN A 160 -0.18 17.97 15.05
N ARG A 161 0.69 17.54 14.13
CA ARG A 161 1.98 16.88 14.45
C ARG A 161 3.05 17.25 13.43
N LYS A 162 4.30 17.31 13.89
CA LYS A 162 5.46 17.35 12.99
C LYS A 162 5.84 15.93 12.59
N ARG A 163 6.42 15.78 11.39
CA ARG A 163 6.82 14.47 10.85
C ARG A 163 8.23 14.58 10.29
N VAL A 164 9.04 13.57 10.56
CA VAL A 164 10.36 13.40 9.96
C VAL A 164 10.50 11.95 9.52
N TYR A 165 11.11 11.76 8.36
CA TYR A 165 11.20 10.48 7.69
C TYR A 165 12.65 10.11 7.46
N PHE A 166 13.01 8.87 7.79
CA PHE A 166 14.32 8.25 7.52
C PHE A 166 14.09 6.91 6.85
N CYS A 167 13.92 6.94 5.53
CA CYS A 167 13.64 5.79 4.68
C CYS A 167 14.95 4.95 4.49
N ASP A 168 14.96 3.71 5.00
CA ASP A 168 16.07 2.74 4.90
C ASP A 168 16.02 1.97 3.56
N GLY A 169 17.04 2.20 2.74
CA GLY A 169 17.32 1.50 1.49
C GLY A 169 18.71 0.87 1.43
N ILE A 170 19.37 0.58 2.55
CA ILE A 170 20.70 -0.05 2.52
C ILE A 170 20.60 -1.42 1.82
N ILE A 171 19.63 -2.21 2.29
CA ILE A 171 19.16 -3.45 1.67
C ILE A 171 17.65 -3.33 1.52
N ILE A 172 17.16 -3.40 0.28
CA ILE A 172 15.74 -3.35 -0.05
C ILE A 172 15.18 -4.74 -0.32
N GLY A 173 13.85 -4.85 -0.34
CA GLY A 173 13.16 -6.05 -0.82
C GLY A 173 12.52 -5.81 -2.19
N GLU A 174 12.90 -6.57 -3.21
CA GLU A 174 12.27 -6.56 -4.54
C GLU A 174 11.49 -7.85 -4.81
N LYS A 175 10.83 -7.98 -5.97
CA LYS A 175 9.94 -9.11 -6.34
C LYS A 175 8.76 -9.24 -5.38
N GLU A 176 8.47 -10.43 -4.84
CA GLU A 176 7.22 -10.81 -4.17
C GLU A 176 7.06 -10.28 -2.73
N GLY A 177 7.29 -8.98 -2.54
CA GLY A 177 6.98 -8.26 -1.30
C GLY A 177 5.47 -8.07 -1.08
N PRO A 178 4.98 -8.12 0.17
CA PRO A 178 5.74 -8.18 1.42
C PRO A 178 6.03 -9.61 1.93
N ILE A 179 5.57 -10.66 1.25
CA ILE A 179 5.58 -12.03 1.80
C ILE A 179 6.96 -12.69 1.62
N ILE A 180 7.49 -12.72 0.40
CA ILE A 180 8.76 -13.37 0.06
C ILE A 180 9.58 -12.43 -0.83
N PRO A 181 10.01 -11.27 -0.32
CA PRO A 181 10.86 -10.37 -1.09
C PRO A 181 12.25 -10.97 -1.29
N SER A 182 12.87 -10.65 -2.42
CA SER A 182 14.30 -10.89 -2.67
C SER A 182 15.11 -9.70 -2.16
N SER A 183 16.14 -9.96 -1.36
CA SER A 183 17.02 -8.90 -0.86
C SER A 183 17.88 -8.33 -1.99
N LYS A 184 18.07 -7.01 -1.99
CA LYS A 184 18.98 -6.32 -2.90
C LYS A 184 19.67 -5.15 -2.21
N LYS A 185 20.99 -5.15 -2.22
CA LYS A 185 21.80 -4.07 -1.65
C LYS A 185 21.85 -2.91 -2.65
N ILE A 186 21.38 -1.73 -2.25
CA ILE A 186 21.48 -0.49 -3.06
C ILE A 186 22.20 0.64 -2.31
N GLY A 187 22.35 0.53 -0.98
CA GLY A 187 23.16 1.48 -0.19
C GLY A 187 22.55 2.88 -0.07
N LEU A 188 21.22 2.98 -0.06
CA LEU A 188 20.51 4.25 -0.07
C LEU A 188 19.93 4.58 1.31
N LEU A 189 20.12 5.82 1.78
CA LEU A 189 19.39 6.40 2.89
C LEU A 189 18.75 7.68 2.39
N VAL A 190 17.43 7.81 2.54
CA VAL A 190 16.69 9.00 2.10
C VAL A 190 15.91 9.55 3.29
N GLY A 191 15.92 10.86 3.46
CA GLY A 191 15.14 11.50 4.53
C GLY A 191 14.54 12.82 4.12
N GLY A 192 13.57 13.27 4.90
CA GLY A 192 12.87 14.52 4.66
C GLY A 192 11.72 14.74 5.63
N PHE A 193 11.00 15.85 5.44
CA PHE A 193 9.87 16.25 6.28
C PHE A 193 8.51 16.06 5.59
N ASP A 194 8.54 15.77 4.28
CA ASP A 194 7.35 15.52 3.47
C ASP A 194 7.38 14.08 2.93
N PRO A 195 6.40 13.22 3.27
CA PRO A 195 6.41 11.82 2.87
C PRO A 195 6.27 11.62 1.36
N LEU A 196 5.54 12.51 0.68
CA LEU A 196 5.31 12.39 -0.75
C LEU A 196 6.60 12.74 -1.50
N MET A 197 7.28 13.82 -1.11
CA MET A 197 8.56 14.20 -1.73
C MET A 197 9.64 13.14 -1.53
N VAL A 198 9.71 12.52 -0.34
CA VAL A 198 10.64 11.43 -0.07
C VAL A 198 10.32 10.20 -0.93
N ASP A 199 9.04 9.80 -1.00
CA ASP A 199 8.63 8.65 -1.82
C ASP A 199 8.83 8.89 -3.32
N LEU A 200 8.63 10.13 -3.80
CA LEU A 200 8.92 10.52 -5.18
C LEU A 200 10.42 10.36 -5.49
N ALA A 201 11.29 10.94 -4.66
CA ALA A 201 12.75 10.81 -4.85
C ALA A 201 13.18 9.33 -4.89
N ILE A 202 12.65 8.51 -3.99
CA ILE A 202 12.92 7.06 -3.96
C ILE A 202 12.45 6.40 -5.27
N THR A 203 11.22 6.66 -5.68
CA THR A 203 10.57 6.05 -6.86
C THR A 203 11.37 6.33 -8.14
N GLU A 204 11.80 7.59 -8.30
CA GLU A 204 12.61 8.02 -9.43
C GLU A 204 13.99 7.34 -9.45
N LEU A 205 14.65 7.23 -8.29
CA LEU A 205 15.95 6.57 -8.15
C LEU A 205 15.90 5.06 -8.47
N ILE A 206 14.76 4.40 -8.22
CA ILE A 206 14.58 2.94 -8.38
C ILE A 206 13.93 2.51 -9.70
N ASN A 207 13.86 3.41 -10.69
CA ASN A 207 13.29 3.19 -12.02
C ASN A 207 11.77 2.93 -12.06
N PHE A 208 11.04 3.43 -11.08
CA PHE A 208 9.58 3.38 -11.14
C PHE A 208 9.05 4.74 -11.60
N ASP A 209 7.96 4.72 -12.35
CA ASP A 209 7.21 5.89 -12.77
C ASP A 209 6.18 6.21 -11.70
N TYR A 210 6.34 7.35 -11.03
CA TYR A 210 5.42 7.77 -9.98
C TYR A 210 3.99 8.02 -10.47
N LEU A 211 3.80 8.33 -11.76
CA LEU A 211 2.48 8.51 -12.38
C LEU A 211 1.70 7.18 -12.46
N LYS A 212 2.42 6.05 -12.50
CA LYS A 212 1.85 4.71 -12.50
C LYS A 212 1.55 4.18 -11.09
N ILE A 213 1.92 4.92 -10.03
CA ILE A 213 1.72 4.53 -8.63
C ILE A 213 0.60 5.38 -7.99
N PRO A 214 -0.60 4.80 -7.73
CA PRO A 214 -1.76 5.58 -7.26
C PRO A 214 -1.52 6.36 -5.96
N GLN A 215 -0.78 5.79 -5.00
CA GLN A 215 -0.50 6.50 -3.73
C GLN A 215 0.42 7.72 -3.90
N LEU A 216 1.15 7.84 -5.01
CA LEU A 216 1.99 9.02 -5.27
C LEU A 216 1.20 10.04 -6.08
N TYR A 217 0.67 9.62 -7.22
CA TYR A 217 -0.05 10.50 -8.13
C TYR A 217 -1.41 10.97 -7.60
N LYS A 218 -2.21 10.11 -6.95
CA LYS A 218 -3.56 10.49 -6.50
C LYS A 218 -3.54 11.26 -5.18
N ILE A 219 -2.62 10.94 -4.27
CA ILE A 219 -2.47 11.68 -3.00
C ILE A 219 -2.09 13.13 -3.24
N PHE A 220 -1.23 13.38 -4.22
CA PHE A 220 -0.90 14.73 -4.66
C PHE A 220 -2.15 15.58 -5.00
N ASN A 221 -3.15 14.95 -5.63
CA ASN A 221 -4.36 15.61 -6.11
C ASN A 221 -5.47 15.79 -5.05
N ILE A 222 -5.21 15.41 -3.81
CA ILE A 222 -6.17 15.59 -2.72
C ILE A 222 -6.33 17.08 -2.40
N LYS A 223 -7.57 17.58 -2.37
CA LYS A 223 -7.87 19.00 -2.13
C LYS A 223 -8.00 19.36 -0.64
N ASN A 224 -8.69 18.52 0.13
CA ASN A 224 -8.92 18.73 1.55
C ASN A 224 -7.89 17.96 2.38
N ARG A 225 -7.32 18.57 3.43
CA ARG A 225 -6.31 17.94 4.31
C ARG A 225 -5.15 17.36 3.50
N LYS A 226 -4.44 18.25 2.80
CA LYS A 226 -3.31 17.89 1.94
C LYS A 226 -2.22 17.19 2.75
N ILE A 227 -1.79 16.01 2.29
CA ILE A 227 -0.72 15.25 2.94
C ILE A 227 0.66 15.89 2.70
N SER A 228 0.80 16.56 1.55
CA SER A 228 1.97 17.30 1.11
C SER A 228 1.60 18.71 0.69
N GLN A 229 2.46 19.68 1.00
CA GLN A 229 2.31 21.08 0.56
C GLN A 229 3.04 21.36 -0.76
N PHE A 230 3.76 20.37 -1.29
CA PHE A 230 4.63 20.52 -2.45
C PHE A 230 4.05 19.77 -3.66
N ASN A 231 4.40 20.25 -4.85
CA ASN A 231 4.16 19.55 -6.10
C ASN A 231 5.38 18.71 -6.48
N PRO A 232 5.24 17.69 -7.34
CA PRO A 232 6.37 16.89 -7.80
C PRO A 232 7.52 17.72 -8.39
N GLN A 233 7.21 18.85 -9.04
CA GLN A 233 8.21 19.76 -9.63
C GLN A 233 8.99 20.58 -8.60
N ASP A 234 8.49 20.66 -7.36
CA ASP A 234 9.17 21.33 -6.25
C ASP A 234 10.24 20.42 -5.62
N LEU A 235 10.30 19.14 -6.03
CA LEU A 235 11.30 18.20 -5.54
C LEU A 235 12.72 18.66 -5.92
N MET A 236 13.57 18.79 -4.91
CA MET A 236 15.02 18.96 -5.09
C MET A 236 15.76 18.03 -4.15
N ILE A 237 16.59 17.16 -4.70
CA ILE A 237 17.43 16.24 -3.93
C ILE A 237 18.67 16.98 -3.44
N LYS A 238 19.01 16.83 -2.15
CA LYS A 238 20.34 17.17 -1.61
C LYS A 238 21.04 15.88 -1.24
N SER A 239 22.26 15.68 -1.74
CA SER A 239 22.94 14.40 -1.67
C SER A 239 24.44 14.55 -1.54
N ASN A 240 25.09 13.60 -0.88
CA ASN A 240 26.54 13.43 -0.91
C ASN A 240 27.03 12.80 -2.24
N ASN A 241 26.12 12.31 -3.07
CA ASN A 241 26.40 11.81 -4.41
C ASN A 241 26.13 12.89 -5.46
N SER A 242 27.16 13.30 -6.20
CA SER A 242 27.11 14.35 -7.23
C SER A 242 26.13 14.07 -8.38
N ASN A 243 25.80 12.80 -8.64
CA ASN A 243 24.82 12.42 -9.67
C ASN A 243 23.39 12.80 -9.27
N TRP A 244 23.12 12.95 -7.96
CA TRP A 244 21.79 13.23 -7.42
C TRP A 244 21.71 14.60 -6.74
N ASP A 245 22.84 15.19 -6.34
CA ASP A 245 22.84 16.47 -5.64
C ASP A 245 22.29 17.60 -6.52
N LYS A 246 21.39 18.40 -5.92
CA LYS A 246 20.68 19.53 -6.54
C LYS A 246 19.87 19.15 -7.79
N LYS A 247 19.51 17.88 -7.95
CA LYS A 247 18.67 17.42 -9.07
C LYS A 247 17.19 17.61 -8.77
N LYS A 248 16.47 18.13 -9.75
CA LYS A 248 15.00 18.12 -9.82
C LYS A 248 14.49 16.79 -10.35
N ILE A 249 13.19 16.53 -10.22
CA ILE A 249 12.55 15.25 -10.58
C ILE A 249 12.88 14.78 -12.00
N ASP A 250 12.84 15.68 -12.97
CA ASP A 250 13.13 15.47 -14.40
C ASP A 250 14.61 15.26 -14.70
N GLN A 251 15.49 15.62 -13.77
CA GLN A 251 16.94 15.51 -13.88
C GLN A 251 17.50 14.29 -13.14
N ILE A 252 16.65 13.52 -12.44
CA ILE A 252 17.08 12.33 -11.73
C ILE A 252 17.37 11.24 -12.77
N THR A 253 18.66 10.93 -12.94
CA THR A 253 19.05 9.73 -13.67
C THR A 253 18.70 8.50 -12.83
N THR A 254 17.79 7.68 -13.34
CA THR A 254 17.49 6.36 -12.78
C THR A 254 18.79 5.63 -12.50
N THR A 255 19.01 5.21 -11.25
CA THR A 255 20.26 4.55 -10.86
C THR A 255 20.06 3.06 -10.57
N PHE A 256 18.95 2.68 -9.93
CA PHE A 256 18.72 1.32 -9.49
C PHE A 256 17.58 0.69 -10.29
N LYS A 257 17.84 -0.41 -11.00
CA LYS A 257 16.77 -1.17 -11.68
C LYS A 257 16.16 -2.17 -10.71
N ILE A 258 14.98 -1.89 -10.16
CA ILE A 258 14.30 -2.76 -9.19
C ILE A 258 13.22 -3.60 -9.86
N GLN A 259 13.10 -4.86 -9.46
CA GLN A 259 12.07 -5.76 -10.01
C GLN A 259 10.78 -5.64 -9.20
N PRO A 260 9.65 -5.20 -9.78
CA PRO A 260 8.38 -5.15 -9.06
C PRO A 260 7.82 -6.56 -8.82
N THR A 261 6.77 -6.64 -8.00
CA THR A 261 5.97 -7.87 -7.84
C THR A 261 5.31 -8.26 -9.17
N ARG A 262 5.01 -9.55 -9.36
CA ARG A 262 4.36 -10.06 -10.59
C ARG A 262 3.14 -9.28 -11.05
N GLY A 263 2.29 -8.81 -10.13
CA GLY A 263 1.07 -8.04 -10.46
C GLY A 263 1.31 -6.60 -10.97
N TRP A 264 2.55 -6.12 -10.88
CA TRP A 264 2.98 -4.76 -11.22
C TRP A 264 4.05 -4.72 -12.33
N LYS A 265 4.61 -5.88 -12.71
CA LYS A 265 5.61 -5.99 -13.77
C LYS A 265 5.06 -5.43 -15.08
N SER A 266 5.85 -4.59 -15.75
CA SER A 266 5.49 -3.87 -16.98
C SER A 266 4.37 -2.84 -16.82
N HIS A 267 4.00 -2.49 -15.57
CA HIS A 267 2.94 -1.52 -15.27
C HIS A 267 3.41 -0.39 -14.35
N ILE A 268 4.65 -0.42 -13.85
CA ILE A 268 5.17 0.56 -12.90
C ILE A 268 6.52 1.14 -13.31
N GLU A 269 7.26 0.42 -14.13
CA GLU A 269 8.57 0.82 -14.62
C GLU A 269 8.44 2.01 -15.59
N LYS A 270 9.48 2.85 -15.63
CA LYS A 270 9.59 3.90 -16.65
C LYS A 270 9.77 3.28 -18.03
N ASP A 271 9.13 3.87 -19.03
CA ASP A 271 9.29 3.49 -20.42
C ASP A 271 10.64 4.03 -20.92
N PHE A 272 11.42 3.20 -21.63
CA PHE A 272 12.71 3.55 -22.21
C PHE A 272 12.58 3.79 -23.71
#